data_AF-A0A8T6R6C4-F1
#
_entry.id   AF-A0A8T6R6C4-F1
#
_cell.length_a   1.000
_cell.length_b   1.000
_cell.length_c   1.000
_cell.angle_alpha   90.00
_cell.angle_beta   90.00
_cell.angle_gamma   90.00
#
_symmetry.space_group_name_H-M   'P 1'
#
loop_
_entity.id
_entity.type
_entity.pdbx_description
1 polymer ?
#
loop_
_entity_poly.entity_id
_entity_poly.type
_entity_poly.pdbx_seq_one_letter_code
_entity_poly.pdbx_strand_id
1 'polypeptide(L)'
;MRRAVTSVLTGAALLALPACGSGDPTAPTDTVTASPAGPATPAPSGRLPAPSTTTPSPPPSGTAAPPTAAPDPLIDRPDVLAALQRRGGMCPDNPCGSSLVVTADGTWTRTGVAKAQDGSGELTDVQLEALRRAVGDTRLGEASAFDGTCPTAYDGQEVVVSWRVDGRLRTAASCTVEFPATDPLLRVLATTLEDLPRD
;
A
#
# COMPACT_ATOMS: atom_id res chain seq x y z
N MET A 1 -9.87 4.47 49.41
CA MET A 1 -11.03 3.59 49.19
C MET A 1 -10.63 2.51 48.19
N ARG A 2 -10.41 1.27 48.65
CA ARG A 2 -9.93 0.15 47.82
C ARG A 2 -11.15 -0.59 47.27
N ARG A 3 -11.35 -0.58 45.95
CA ARG A 3 -12.36 -1.43 45.29
C ARG A 3 -11.70 -2.75 44.93
N ALA A 4 -12.14 -3.81 45.60
CA ALA A 4 -11.87 -5.18 45.22
C ALA A 4 -12.61 -5.46 43.90
N VAL A 5 -11.90 -5.99 42.90
CA VAL A 5 -12.52 -6.50 41.67
C VAL A 5 -12.44 -8.01 41.73
N THR A 6 -13.61 -8.61 41.88
CA THR A 6 -13.84 -10.05 41.95
C THR A 6 -13.67 -10.64 40.56
N SER A 7 -12.64 -11.47 40.38
CA SER A 7 -12.47 -12.29 39.18
C SER A 7 -13.60 -13.33 39.10
N VAL A 8 -14.39 -13.27 38.03
CA VAL A 8 -15.32 -14.34 37.67
C VAL A 8 -14.66 -15.16 36.56
N LEU A 9 -14.09 -16.31 36.94
CA LEU A 9 -13.81 -17.41 36.03
C LEU A 9 -15.12 -18.11 35.71
N THR A 10 -15.60 -18.03 34.47
CA THR A 10 -16.66 -18.95 34.02
C THR A 10 -16.53 -19.27 32.54
N GLY A 11 -16.37 -20.55 32.24
CA GLY A 11 -16.96 -21.15 31.04
C GLY A 11 -16.01 -21.44 29.88
N ALA A 12 -15.22 -22.49 30.01
CA ALA A 12 -14.74 -23.23 28.85
C ALA A 12 -15.93 -23.95 28.19
N ALA A 13 -16.54 -23.34 27.18
CA ALA A 13 -17.48 -24.02 26.29
C ALA A 13 -16.67 -24.72 25.19
N LEU A 14 -16.38 -26.00 25.40
CA LEU A 14 -15.97 -26.94 24.36
C LEU A 14 -17.13 -27.11 23.37
N LEU A 15 -17.15 -26.29 22.31
CA LEU A 15 -17.94 -26.58 21.13
C LEU A 15 -17.18 -27.61 20.29
N ALA A 16 -17.66 -28.85 20.37
CA ALA A 16 -17.28 -29.92 19.48
C ALA A 16 -17.59 -29.51 18.02
N LEU A 17 -16.53 -29.22 17.26
CA LEU A 17 -16.62 -29.08 15.82
C LEU A 17 -16.91 -30.46 15.20
N PRO A 18 -17.90 -30.60 14.30
CA PRO A 18 -18.06 -31.81 13.53
C PRO A 18 -16.80 -32.06 12.69
N ALA A 19 -16.17 -33.20 12.91
CA ALA A 19 -15.13 -33.75 12.06
C ALA A 19 -15.73 -34.07 10.68
N CYS A 20 -15.71 -33.10 9.77
CA CYS A 20 -16.03 -33.31 8.37
C CYS A 20 -14.73 -33.46 7.58
N GLY A 21 -14.46 -34.70 7.16
CA GLY A 21 -13.87 -34.98 5.86
C GLY A 21 -12.36 -34.84 5.74
N SER A 22 -11.65 -35.94 6.03
CA SER A 22 -10.40 -36.28 5.35
C SER A 22 -10.71 -36.51 3.86
N GLY A 23 -10.75 -35.43 3.07
CA GLY A 23 -10.80 -35.51 1.62
C GLY A 23 -9.39 -35.65 1.07
N ASP A 24 -9.07 -36.82 0.53
CA ASP A 24 -7.87 -37.08 -0.27
C ASP A 24 -7.59 -35.95 -1.27
N PRO A 25 -6.35 -35.43 -1.35
CA PRO A 25 -5.95 -34.54 -2.44
C PRO A 25 -5.84 -35.37 -3.72
N THR A 26 -6.96 -35.48 -4.44
CA THR A 26 -6.92 -35.88 -5.85
C THR A 26 -6.24 -34.74 -6.60
N ALA A 27 -4.96 -34.93 -6.92
CA ALA A 27 -4.20 -33.99 -7.74
C ALA A 27 -4.95 -33.73 -9.07
N PRO A 28 -5.20 -32.47 -9.45
CA PRO A 28 -5.62 -32.18 -10.81
C PRO A 28 -4.44 -32.53 -11.73
N THR A 29 -4.60 -33.56 -12.54
CA THR A 29 -3.73 -33.84 -13.68
C THR A 29 -3.89 -32.69 -14.67
N ASP A 30 -2.94 -31.75 -14.65
CA ASP A 30 -2.81 -30.70 -15.66
C ASP A 30 -2.66 -31.35 -17.03
N THR A 31 -3.76 -31.35 -17.79
CA THR A 31 -3.71 -31.66 -19.21
C THR A 31 -3.15 -30.43 -19.92
N VAL A 32 -1.84 -30.46 -20.14
CA VAL A 32 -1.13 -29.50 -20.99
C VAL A 32 -1.64 -29.66 -22.42
N THR A 33 -2.66 -28.88 -22.79
CA THR A 33 -3.04 -28.70 -24.19
C THR A 33 -1.93 -27.89 -24.85
N ALA A 34 -1.08 -28.57 -25.62
CA ALA A 34 -0.05 -27.97 -26.43
C ALA A 34 -0.66 -26.94 -27.40
N SER A 35 -0.27 -25.68 -27.22
CA SER A 35 -0.62 -24.60 -28.14
C SER A 35 0.09 -24.83 -29.48
N PRO A 36 -0.61 -24.78 -30.63
CA PRO A 36 0.01 -25.07 -31.92
C PRO A 36 1.06 -24.01 -32.28
N ALA A 37 2.23 -24.51 -32.70
CA ALA A 37 3.31 -23.71 -33.26
C ALA A 37 2.82 -22.94 -34.49
N GLY A 38 2.72 -21.61 -34.36
CA GLY A 38 2.43 -20.72 -35.47
C GLY A 38 3.60 -20.66 -36.48
N PRO A 39 3.31 -20.39 -37.77
CA PRO A 39 4.30 -20.41 -38.83
C PRO A 39 5.34 -19.29 -38.71
N ALA A 40 6.60 -19.66 -38.98
CA ALA A 40 7.74 -18.76 -39.05
C ALA A 40 7.53 -17.67 -40.10
N THR A 41 7.52 -16.40 -39.67
CA THR A 41 7.52 -15.24 -40.55
C THR A 41 8.92 -15.05 -41.16
N PRO A 42 9.04 -14.87 -42.50
CA PRO A 42 10.33 -14.65 -43.15
C PRO A 42 10.96 -13.31 -42.76
N ALA A 43 12.29 -13.32 -42.62
CA ALA A 43 13.09 -12.15 -42.33
C ALA A 43 13.09 -11.14 -43.50
N PRO A 44 12.83 -9.84 -43.26
CA PRO A 44 13.02 -8.82 -44.27
C PRO A 44 14.51 -8.51 -44.45
N SER A 45 15.01 -8.77 -45.66
CA SER A 45 16.30 -8.28 -46.12
C SER A 45 16.28 -6.77 -46.37
N GLY A 46 17.25 -6.08 -45.77
CA GLY A 46 17.97 -4.99 -46.42
C GLY A 46 17.33 -3.60 -46.43
N ARG A 47 17.84 -2.72 -45.55
CA ARG A 47 18.09 -1.31 -45.89
C ARG A 47 19.31 -0.81 -45.11
N LEU A 48 20.29 -0.29 -45.85
CA LEU A 48 21.44 0.42 -45.30
C LEU A 48 20.98 1.72 -44.63
N PRO A 49 21.47 2.05 -43.42
CA PRO A 49 21.14 3.29 -42.74
C PRO A 49 21.79 4.50 -43.44
N ALA A 50 21.02 5.57 -43.58
CA ALA A 50 21.50 6.88 -44.02
C ALA A 50 22.37 7.54 -42.94
N PRO A 51 23.35 8.37 -43.31
CA PRO A 51 24.19 9.09 -42.36
C PRO A 51 23.34 10.04 -41.51
N SER A 52 23.34 9.85 -40.19
CA SER A 52 22.65 10.71 -39.25
C SER A 52 23.38 12.05 -39.14
N THR A 53 22.72 13.12 -39.55
CA THR A 53 23.08 14.49 -39.23
C THR A 53 23.02 14.69 -37.72
N THR A 54 24.17 14.95 -37.11
CA THR A 54 24.34 15.22 -35.69
C THR A 54 23.73 16.60 -35.37
N THR A 55 22.45 16.62 -34.99
CA THR A 55 21.84 17.82 -34.40
C THR A 55 22.44 18.03 -33.01
N PRO A 56 23.00 19.21 -32.71
CA PRO A 56 23.58 19.48 -31.39
C PRO A 56 22.52 19.34 -30.29
N SER A 57 22.83 18.52 -29.28
CA SER A 57 22.01 18.39 -28.07
C SER A 57 21.80 19.77 -27.42
N PRO A 58 20.55 20.15 -27.10
CA PRO A 58 20.33 21.32 -26.27
C PRO A 58 21.01 21.14 -24.90
N PRO A 59 21.49 22.23 -24.27
CA PRO A 59 22.04 22.16 -22.92
C PRO A 59 21.02 21.53 -21.97
N PRO A 60 21.45 20.78 -20.93
CA PRO A 60 20.53 20.19 -19.97
C PRO A 60 19.68 21.32 -19.37
N SER A 61 18.38 21.29 -19.66
CA SER A 61 17.41 22.19 -19.06
C SER A 61 17.62 22.18 -17.56
N GLY A 62 17.88 23.36 -17.00
CA GLY A 62 18.30 23.54 -15.62
C GLY A 62 17.47 22.70 -14.67
N THR A 63 18.16 22.02 -13.76
CA THR A 63 17.60 21.30 -12.63
C THR A 63 16.51 22.15 -11.99
N ALA A 64 15.25 21.85 -12.31
CA ALA A 64 14.13 22.46 -11.63
C ALA A 64 14.29 22.12 -10.15
N ALA A 65 14.31 23.14 -9.30
CA ALA A 65 14.36 22.93 -7.86
C ALA A 65 13.25 21.94 -7.50
N PRO A 66 13.52 20.92 -6.67
CA PRO A 66 12.50 19.99 -6.25
C PRO A 66 11.35 20.79 -5.65
N PRO A 67 10.08 20.47 -5.98
CA PRO A 67 8.96 21.15 -5.37
C PRO A 67 9.10 21.05 -3.85
N THR A 68 9.14 22.20 -3.18
CA THR A 68 9.09 22.26 -1.71
C THR A 68 7.82 21.55 -1.28
N ALA A 69 7.95 20.33 -0.75
CA ALA A 69 6.82 19.59 -0.25
C ALA A 69 6.12 20.43 0.83
N ALA A 70 4.81 20.61 0.71
CA ALA A 70 4.02 21.21 1.77
C ALA A 70 4.26 20.43 3.07
N PRO A 71 4.34 21.10 4.23
CA PRO A 71 4.52 20.42 5.50
C PRO A 71 3.40 19.40 5.71
N ASP A 72 3.79 18.17 6.10
CA ASP A 72 2.85 17.08 6.34
C ASP A 72 1.99 17.43 7.57
N PRO A 73 0.67 17.61 7.43
CA PRO A 73 -0.22 17.97 8.54
C PRO A 73 -0.26 16.91 9.65
N LEU A 74 0.29 15.71 9.43
CA LEU A 74 0.38 14.65 10.43
C LEU A 74 1.43 14.91 11.51
N ILE A 75 2.41 15.80 11.26
CA ILE A 75 3.49 16.07 12.22
C ILE A 75 2.94 16.60 13.55
N ASP A 76 1.91 17.45 13.49
CA ASP A 76 1.30 18.09 14.66
C ASP A 76 0.20 17.25 15.34
N ARG A 77 0.00 15.99 14.90
CA ARG A 77 -1.02 15.09 15.44
C ARG A 77 -0.41 13.96 16.26
N PRO A 78 -0.25 14.11 17.59
CA PRO A 78 0.39 13.12 18.45
C PRO A 78 -0.40 11.81 18.59
N ASP A 79 -1.69 11.88 18.30
CA ASP A 79 -2.67 10.81 18.34
C ASP A 79 -2.62 9.90 17.10
N VAL A 80 -1.95 10.29 16.01
CA VAL A 80 -1.84 9.45 14.81
C VAL A 80 -1.03 8.18 15.10
N LEU A 81 -1.65 7.03 14.84
CA LEU A 81 -1.00 5.72 14.89
C LEU A 81 -0.35 5.38 13.54
N ALA A 82 -1.13 5.48 12.46
CA ALA A 82 -0.68 5.21 11.11
C ALA A 82 -1.51 5.99 10.08
N ALA A 83 -0.92 6.27 8.93
CA ALA A 83 -1.58 6.89 7.79
C ALA A 83 -1.05 6.30 6.48
N LEU A 84 -1.94 6.21 5.50
CA LEU A 84 -1.67 5.80 4.13
C LEU A 84 -2.16 6.90 3.20
N GLN A 85 -1.27 7.45 2.39
CA GLN A 85 -1.62 8.38 1.33
C GLN A 85 -1.21 7.80 -0.02
N ARG A 86 -2.12 7.88 -0.97
CA ARG A 86 -1.85 7.62 -2.38
C ARG A 86 -1.93 8.95 -3.10
N ARG A 87 -0.93 9.30 -3.88
CA ARG A 87 -0.88 10.58 -4.60
C ARG A 87 -0.37 10.40 -6.02
N GLY A 88 -0.85 11.24 -6.92
CA GLY A 88 -0.49 11.21 -8.33
C GLY A 88 -1.42 10.35 -9.17
N GLY A 89 -1.00 10.13 -10.41
CA GLY A 89 -1.81 9.51 -11.45
C GLY A 89 -2.73 10.48 -12.19
N MET A 90 -3.16 10.06 -13.37
CA MET A 90 -4.10 10.80 -14.20
C MET A 90 -5.54 10.39 -13.82
N CYS A 91 -6.31 11.29 -13.22
CA CYS A 91 -7.70 11.00 -12.85
C CYS A 91 -8.66 12.02 -13.49
N PRO A 92 -9.21 11.72 -14.69
CA PRO A 92 -10.17 12.59 -15.35
C PRO A 92 -11.51 12.72 -14.59
N ASP A 93 -11.92 11.69 -13.85
CA ASP A 93 -13.24 11.64 -13.19
C ASP A 93 -13.18 11.40 -11.67
N ASN A 94 -12.00 11.43 -11.04
CA ASN A 94 -11.82 11.07 -9.63
C ASN A 94 -10.71 11.90 -8.96
N PRO A 95 -10.66 11.98 -7.62
CA PRO A 95 -9.52 12.55 -6.92
C PRO A 95 -8.21 11.82 -7.29
N CYS A 96 -7.16 12.58 -7.65
CA CYS A 96 -5.82 12.08 -8.00
C CYS A 96 -5.02 11.56 -6.78
N GLY A 97 -5.72 11.05 -5.78
CA GLY A 97 -5.12 10.58 -4.55
C GLY A 97 -6.13 10.40 -3.44
N SER A 98 -5.84 9.44 -2.56
CA SER A 98 -6.64 9.09 -1.40
C SER A 98 -5.80 9.19 -0.14
N SER A 99 -6.42 9.49 0.99
CA SER A 99 -5.78 9.39 2.30
C SER A 99 -6.61 8.55 3.26
N LEU A 100 -5.94 7.77 4.10
CA LEU A 100 -6.48 7.13 5.28
C LEU A 100 -5.61 7.53 6.45
N VAL A 101 -6.21 8.03 7.52
CA VAL A 101 -5.51 8.28 8.77
C VAL A 101 -6.22 7.54 9.89
N VAL A 102 -5.45 6.82 10.69
CA VAL A 102 -5.92 6.08 11.85
C VAL A 102 -5.22 6.61 13.10
N THR A 103 -6.00 7.00 14.10
CA THR A 103 -5.51 7.46 15.40
C THR A 103 -5.32 6.29 16.37
N ALA A 104 -4.64 6.55 17.49
CA ALA A 104 -4.26 5.53 18.47
C ALA A 104 -5.46 4.89 19.18
N ASP A 105 -6.61 5.56 19.22
CA ASP A 105 -7.88 5.04 19.73
C ASP A 105 -8.67 4.23 18.70
N GLY A 106 -8.19 4.15 17.45
CA GLY A 106 -8.85 3.42 16.37
C GLY A 106 -9.85 4.24 15.55
N THR A 107 -10.01 5.54 15.84
CA THR A 107 -10.75 6.43 14.95
C THR A 107 -10.02 6.52 13.61
N TRP A 108 -10.77 6.48 12.51
CA TRP A 108 -10.22 6.65 11.19
C TRP A 108 -10.94 7.76 10.43
N THR A 109 -10.20 8.43 9.55
CA THR A 109 -10.73 9.31 8.52
C THR A 109 -10.18 8.92 7.17
N ARG A 110 -11.01 8.96 6.14
CA ARG A 110 -10.65 8.65 4.76
C ARG A 110 -11.12 9.78 3.85
N THR A 111 -10.25 10.21 2.94
CA THR A 111 -10.60 11.21 1.92
C THR A 111 -10.09 10.83 0.54
N GLY A 112 -10.67 11.40 -0.51
CA GLY A 112 -10.12 11.34 -1.87
C GLY A 112 -10.14 9.95 -2.50
N VAL A 113 -11.09 9.09 -2.12
CA VAL A 113 -11.30 7.80 -2.78
C VAL A 113 -12.27 7.96 -3.95
N ALA A 114 -11.83 7.57 -5.14
CA ALA A 114 -12.65 7.53 -6.35
C ALA A 114 -14.02 6.88 -6.09
N LYS A 115 -15.11 7.62 -6.36
CA LYS A 115 -16.52 7.19 -6.19
C LYS A 115 -16.99 6.86 -4.77
N ALA A 116 -16.17 7.03 -3.74
CA ALA A 116 -16.58 6.89 -2.35
C ALA A 116 -16.60 8.28 -1.70
N GLN A 117 -17.58 8.51 -0.83
CA GLN A 117 -17.59 9.73 -0.03
C GLN A 117 -16.41 9.72 0.95
N ASP A 118 -15.91 10.91 1.26
CA ASP A 118 -15.08 11.09 2.45
C ASP A 118 -15.85 10.52 3.65
N GLY A 119 -15.13 9.82 4.53
CA GLY A 119 -15.76 9.06 5.59
C GLY A 119 -14.94 9.04 6.86
N SER A 120 -15.58 8.69 7.95
CA SER A 120 -14.95 8.49 9.24
C SER A 120 -15.66 7.42 10.04
N GLY A 121 -14.96 6.77 10.95
CA GLY A 121 -15.54 5.78 11.83
C GLY A 121 -14.52 5.26 12.82
N GLU A 122 -14.79 4.09 13.37
CA GLU A 122 -13.89 3.40 14.30
C GLU A 122 -13.52 2.03 13.75
N LEU A 123 -12.26 1.64 13.97
CA LEU A 123 -11.83 0.27 13.75
C LEU A 123 -12.35 -0.63 14.87
N THR A 124 -12.66 -1.87 14.53
CA THR A 124 -12.91 -2.89 15.57
C THR A 124 -11.63 -3.14 16.39
N ASP A 125 -11.77 -3.62 17.63
CA ASP A 125 -10.63 -3.97 18.48
C ASP A 125 -9.63 -4.91 17.80
N VAL A 126 -10.15 -5.86 17.02
CA VAL A 126 -9.34 -6.83 16.25
C VAL A 126 -8.52 -6.12 15.17
N GLN A 127 -9.12 -5.19 14.42
CA GLN A 127 -8.43 -4.40 13.39
C GLN A 127 -7.38 -3.47 14.01
N LEU A 128 -7.73 -2.79 15.11
CA LEU A 128 -6.82 -1.86 15.79
C LEU A 128 -5.61 -2.59 16.37
N GLU A 129 -5.80 -3.76 16.99
CA GLU A 129 -4.71 -4.59 17.49
C GLU A 129 -3.82 -5.12 16.35
N ALA A 130 -4.42 -5.53 15.23
CA ALA A 130 -3.65 -5.93 14.04
C ALA A 130 -2.79 -4.77 13.49
N LEU A 131 -3.34 -3.56 13.45
CA LEU A 131 -2.61 -2.36 13.02
C LEU A 131 -1.47 -2.01 13.98
N ARG A 132 -1.70 -2.05 15.30
CA ARG A 132 -0.65 -1.79 16.31
C ARG A 132 0.51 -2.78 16.18
N ARG A 133 0.22 -4.06 15.99
CA ARG A 133 1.24 -5.08 15.74
C ARG A 133 2.00 -4.81 14.45
N ALA A 134 1.29 -4.49 13.37
CA ALA A 134 1.92 -4.15 12.09
C ALA A 134 2.83 -2.92 12.17
N VAL A 135 2.46 -1.89 12.96
CA VAL A 135 3.31 -0.72 13.25
C VAL A 135 4.59 -1.13 14.00
N GLY A 136 4.51 -2.07 14.95
CA GLY A 136 5.68 -2.57 15.66
C GLY A 136 6.60 -3.47 14.82
N ASP A 137 6.03 -4.21 13.86
CA ASP A 137 6.73 -5.20 13.06
C ASP A 137 7.23 -4.66 11.70
N THR A 138 6.80 -3.47 11.28
CA THR A 138 7.16 -2.88 9.99
C THR A 138 8.67 -2.65 9.85
N ARG A 139 9.17 -2.88 8.64
CA ARG A 139 10.58 -2.66 8.27
C ARG A 139 10.75 -1.51 7.29
N LEU A 140 9.69 -0.73 7.02
CA LEU A 140 9.76 0.42 6.10
C LEU A 140 10.80 1.47 6.51
N GLY A 141 11.09 1.60 7.80
CA GLY A 141 12.14 2.50 8.31
C GLY A 141 13.58 2.03 8.01
N GLU A 142 13.74 0.78 7.59
CA GLU A 142 15.01 0.12 7.27
C GLU A 142 15.11 -0.23 5.77
N ALA A 143 14.10 0.14 4.98
CA ALA A 143 14.03 -0.18 3.56
C ALA A 143 15.17 0.48 2.77
N SER A 144 15.66 -0.24 1.76
CA SER A 144 16.63 0.28 0.80
C SER A 144 16.10 1.50 0.05
N ALA A 145 17.00 2.38 -0.37
CA ALA A 145 16.64 3.48 -1.25
C ALA A 145 16.06 2.95 -2.57
N PHE A 146 15.00 3.60 -3.07
CA PHE A 146 14.44 3.31 -4.38
C PHE A 146 15.38 3.86 -5.47
N ASP A 147 15.78 3.02 -6.42
CA ASP A 147 16.71 3.39 -7.51
C ASP A 147 16.01 3.55 -8.88
N GLY A 148 14.72 3.27 -8.94
CA GLY A 148 13.90 3.40 -10.14
C GLY A 148 13.45 4.84 -10.42
N THR A 149 12.70 4.99 -11.51
CA THR A 149 11.97 6.24 -11.78
C THR A 149 10.65 6.22 -11.01
N CYS A 150 10.38 7.29 -10.24
CA CYS A 150 9.15 7.40 -9.47
C CYS A 150 7.93 7.24 -10.40
N PRO A 151 6.95 6.37 -10.08
CA PRO A 151 5.81 6.11 -10.96
C PRO A 151 5.04 7.37 -11.37
N THR A 152 5.03 8.41 -10.52
CA THR A 152 4.37 9.69 -10.83
C THR A 152 4.96 10.42 -12.04
N ALA A 153 6.19 10.08 -12.47
CA ALA A 153 6.77 10.58 -13.71
C ALA A 153 6.06 10.06 -14.98
N TYR A 154 5.28 8.98 -14.86
CA TYR A 154 4.53 8.35 -15.94
C TYR A 154 3.06 8.14 -15.57
N ASP A 155 2.46 9.10 -14.84
CA ASP A 155 1.07 9.05 -14.40
C ASP A 155 0.73 7.81 -13.55
N GLY A 156 1.73 7.23 -12.90
CA GLY A 156 1.56 6.25 -11.83
C GLY A 156 1.24 6.90 -10.49
N GLN A 157 0.92 6.07 -9.50
CA GLN A 157 0.69 6.52 -8.13
C GLN A 157 1.93 6.30 -7.26
N GLU A 158 2.17 7.25 -6.37
CA GLU A 158 3.09 7.11 -5.25
C GLU A 158 2.30 6.79 -3.98
N VAL A 159 2.85 5.87 -3.18
CA VAL A 159 2.31 5.54 -1.86
C VAL A 159 3.22 6.13 -0.79
N VAL A 160 2.64 6.89 0.12
CA VAL A 160 3.30 7.43 1.31
C VAL A 160 2.67 6.80 2.53
N VAL A 161 3.49 6.22 3.40
CA VAL A 161 3.08 5.63 4.67
C VAL A 161 3.74 6.41 5.78
N SER A 162 2.94 6.85 6.74
CA SER A 162 3.41 7.46 7.98
C SER A 162 2.96 6.63 9.17
N TRP A 163 3.81 6.43 10.17
CA TRP A 163 3.48 5.68 11.39
C TRP A 163 4.21 6.22 12.60
N ARG A 164 3.64 6.01 13.78
CA ARG A 164 4.26 6.45 15.03
C ARG A 164 4.86 5.27 15.79
N VAL A 165 6.15 5.36 16.10
CA VAL A 165 6.88 4.40 16.94
C VAL A 165 7.67 5.18 17.98
N ASP A 166 7.59 4.77 19.24
CA ASP A 166 8.23 5.46 20.38
C ASP A 166 7.93 6.97 20.44
N GLY A 167 6.70 7.35 20.11
CA GLY A 167 6.24 8.74 20.09
C GLY A 167 6.77 9.57 18.90
N ARG A 168 7.58 9.00 18.01
CA ARG A 168 8.13 9.68 16.82
C ARG A 168 7.35 9.28 15.58
N LEU A 169 6.95 10.28 14.78
CA LEU A 169 6.42 10.03 13.45
C LEU A 169 7.56 9.62 12.51
N ARG A 170 7.34 8.54 11.78
CA ARG A 170 8.19 8.01 10.72
C ARG A 170 7.40 8.07 9.43
N THR A 171 8.09 8.29 8.32
CA THR A 171 7.47 8.36 6.99
C THR A 171 8.35 7.65 6.00
N ALA A 172 7.72 6.89 5.11
CA ALA A 172 8.34 6.23 3.97
C ALA A 172 7.48 6.48 2.74
N ALA A 173 8.13 6.71 1.60
CA ALA A 173 7.44 6.93 0.33
C ALA A 173 8.00 5.97 -0.73
N SER A 174 7.13 5.42 -1.55
CA SER A 174 7.50 4.41 -2.56
C SER A 174 8.45 4.92 -3.65
N CYS A 175 8.59 6.25 -3.76
CA CYS A 175 9.56 6.88 -4.65
C CYS A 175 10.90 7.21 -3.98
N THR A 176 11.02 6.99 -2.67
CA THR A 176 12.25 7.23 -1.90
C THR A 176 12.87 5.93 -1.42
N VAL A 177 12.05 4.95 -1.05
CA VAL A 177 12.49 3.63 -0.57
C VAL A 177 11.71 2.51 -1.24
N GLU A 178 12.34 1.35 -1.39
CA GLU A 178 11.69 0.15 -1.89
C GLU A 178 10.72 -0.43 -0.86
N PHE A 179 9.45 -0.56 -1.23
CA PHE A 179 8.45 -1.13 -0.33
C PHE A 179 8.44 -2.66 -0.43
N PRO A 180 8.76 -3.40 0.66
CA PRO A 180 8.64 -4.85 0.64
C PRO A 180 7.17 -5.25 0.49
N ALA A 181 6.85 -6.10 -0.49
CA ALA A 181 5.47 -6.57 -0.72
C ALA A 181 4.88 -7.31 0.50
N THR A 182 5.74 -7.83 1.38
CA THR A 182 5.36 -8.56 2.59
C THR A 182 5.34 -7.69 3.84
N ASP A 183 5.58 -6.37 3.74
CA ASP A 183 5.58 -5.50 4.92
C ASP A 183 4.18 -5.50 5.58
N PRO A 184 4.11 -5.80 6.90
CA PRO A 184 2.82 -6.00 7.57
C PRO A 184 1.99 -4.72 7.61
N LEU A 185 2.61 -3.55 7.73
CA LEU A 185 1.90 -2.27 7.84
C LEU A 185 1.24 -1.89 6.52
N LEU A 186 1.94 -2.05 5.40
CA LEU A 186 1.37 -1.81 4.08
C LEU A 186 0.14 -2.69 3.82
N ARG A 187 0.24 -3.99 4.14
CA ARG A 187 -0.86 -4.94 3.96
C ARG A 187 -2.08 -4.56 4.79
N VAL A 188 -1.90 -4.30 6.08
CA VAL A 188 -3.01 -3.96 6.98
C VAL A 188 -3.68 -2.65 6.57
N LEU A 189 -2.91 -1.61 6.21
CA LEU A 189 -3.49 -0.33 5.78
C LEU A 189 -4.22 -0.44 4.44
N ALA A 190 -3.68 -1.20 3.48
CA ALA A 190 -4.34 -1.42 2.19
C ALA A 190 -5.67 -2.16 2.34
N THR A 191 -5.68 -3.27 3.09
CA THR A 191 -6.91 -4.02 3.37
C THR A 191 -7.91 -3.18 4.16
N THR A 192 -7.45 -2.42 5.16
CA THR A 192 -8.32 -1.50 5.92
C THR A 192 -8.97 -0.49 4.99
N LEU A 193 -8.20 0.19 4.14
CA LEU A 193 -8.75 1.18 3.20
C LEU A 193 -9.87 0.60 2.30
N GLU A 194 -9.71 -0.65 1.88
CA GLU A 194 -10.65 -1.38 1.00
C GLU A 194 -11.90 -1.86 1.74
N ASP A 195 -11.77 -2.31 2.99
CA ASP A 195 -12.86 -2.85 3.82
C ASP A 195 -13.74 -1.78 4.47
N LEU A 196 -13.27 -0.53 4.56
CA LEU A 196 -14.03 0.54 5.20
C LEU A 196 -15.32 0.86 4.42
N PRO A 197 -16.46 1.01 5.13
CA PRO A 197 -17.76 1.24 4.51
C PRO A 197 -17.73 2.44 3.56
N ARG A 198 -18.51 2.34 2.49
CA ARG A 198 -18.79 3.43 1.57
C ARG A 198 -20.16 3.95 1.99
N ASP A 199 -20.18 4.97 2.84
CA ASP A 199 -21.41 5.63 3.27
C ASP A 199 -22.14 6.29 2.08
#